data_AF-A0A938RWU8-F1
#
_entry.id   AF-A0A938RWU8-F1
#
_cell.length_a   1.000
_cell.length_b   1.000
_cell.length_c   1.000
_cell.angle_alpha   90.00
_cell.angle_beta   90.00
_cell.angle_gamma   90.00
#
_symmetry.space_group_name_H-M   'P 1'
#
loop_
_entity.id
_entity.type
_entity.pdbx_description
1 polymer ?
#
loop_
_entity_poly.entity_id
_entity_poly.type
_entity_poly.pdbx_seq_one_letter_code
_entity_poly.pdbx_strand_id
1 'polypeptide(L)'
;MRHAICLLAVLAAALAGARLARAQAESHCLPGELPPVLFPTWVLAMPSVESQETAPPLVSSAPRSRSPAAADGQGRPDAVTLAEMAPEPREAIRLAESGKFKEAAAAGSKLLNQARENYRDYTWDYLGNATAWALIQAGDLKGAAQAHLLAATRIDDEAVADYHRAAARMLTQTKRSADELKNAAPAKEELRKGLSDTVASLRHVAASAKKATHPDAYLRHLTDAYAKVRLLMAADPETGGQEKENAFREAVEALAGKVIPSQMAEARKMQDAMHAMAAGSVHSQEYDDWNARVRAMWAKVQALKRLCRMADYLARMKLGGSTGDAGRLFADAHKLLFVPGSNRLVWQEMGRQKLFNGIAHIDIRQRIPWQETYISPMGVRSAGPTQTPDHAFQPVDGQMKGMDGKMTPMTERLKPMTQMQPKYR
;
A
#
# COMPACT_ATOMS: atom_id res chain seq x y z
N MET A 1 47.92 27.22 -45.57
CA MET A 1 48.09 25.89 -44.91
C MET A 1 47.62 25.86 -43.46
N ARG A 2 48.02 26.76 -42.55
CA ARG A 2 47.62 26.72 -41.12
C ARG A 2 46.10 26.76 -40.87
N HIS A 3 45.33 27.46 -41.70
CA HIS A 3 43.88 27.55 -41.59
C HIS A 3 43.13 26.27 -42.01
N ALA A 4 43.68 25.50 -42.95
CA ALA A 4 43.08 24.24 -43.39
C ALA A 4 43.23 23.12 -42.33
N ILE A 5 44.32 23.17 -41.54
CA ILE A 5 44.58 22.22 -40.46
C ILE A 5 43.64 22.46 -39.27
N CYS A 6 43.34 23.72 -38.92
CA CYS A 6 42.34 24.04 -37.89
C CYS A 6 40.93 23.60 -38.28
N LEU A 7 40.54 23.77 -39.55
CA LEU A 7 39.22 23.36 -40.03
C LEU A 7 39.05 21.83 -40.02
N LEU A 8 40.09 21.08 -40.40
CA LEU A 8 40.11 19.63 -40.32
C LEU A 8 40.11 19.12 -38.86
N ALA A 9 40.81 19.79 -37.95
CA ALA A 9 40.81 19.44 -36.53
C ALA A 9 39.45 19.71 -35.85
N VAL A 10 38.76 20.80 -36.20
CA VAL A 10 37.41 21.11 -35.70
C VAL A 10 36.37 20.16 -36.31
N LEU A 11 36.49 19.81 -37.59
CA LEU A 11 35.63 18.78 -38.23
C LEU A 11 35.89 17.38 -37.63
N ALA A 12 37.14 17.02 -37.35
CA ALA A 12 37.47 15.76 -36.67
C ALA A 12 37.01 15.76 -35.21
N ALA A 13 37.03 16.90 -34.51
CA ALA A 13 36.49 17.06 -33.16
C ALA A 13 34.96 17.08 -33.13
N ALA A 14 34.29 17.62 -34.16
CA ALA A 14 32.84 17.57 -34.32
C ALA A 14 32.38 16.16 -34.72
N LEU A 15 33.13 15.45 -35.58
CA LEU A 15 32.91 14.05 -35.90
C LEU A 15 33.28 13.11 -34.74
N ALA A 16 34.20 13.52 -33.86
CA ALA A 16 34.53 12.82 -32.62
C ALA A 16 33.57 13.15 -31.46
N GLY A 17 32.92 14.31 -31.46
CA GLY A 17 31.82 14.65 -30.56
C GLY A 17 30.48 14.07 -30.99
N ALA A 18 30.32 13.82 -32.30
CA ALA A 18 29.25 13.00 -32.87
C ALA A 18 29.57 11.50 -32.80
N ARG A 19 30.73 11.08 -32.26
CA ARG A 19 30.96 9.67 -31.91
C ARG A 19 29.97 9.28 -30.84
N LEU A 20 28.92 8.63 -31.33
CA LEU A 20 28.08 7.69 -30.62
C LEU A 20 27.51 8.33 -29.36
N ALA A 21 26.34 8.94 -29.50
CA ALA A 21 25.31 8.77 -28.50
C ALA A 21 25.15 7.25 -28.31
N ARG A 22 26.01 6.65 -27.49
CA ARG A 22 25.89 5.26 -27.08
C ARG A 22 24.49 5.17 -26.55
N ALA A 23 23.75 4.19 -27.04
CA ALA A 23 22.48 3.82 -26.48
C ALA A 23 22.73 3.57 -24.99
N GLN A 24 22.44 4.52 -24.10
CA GLN A 24 22.17 4.18 -22.73
C GLN A 24 20.75 3.64 -22.81
N ALA A 25 20.64 2.34 -23.09
CA ALA A 25 19.38 1.66 -22.88
C ALA A 25 19.06 1.86 -21.40
N GLU A 26 18.05 2.67 -21.11
CA GLU A 26 17.64 2.99 -19.75
C GLU A 26 16.57 1.96 -19.33
N SER A 27 16.63 1.54 -18.07
CA SER A 27 15.48 0.88 -17.44
C SER A 27 14.59 1.95 -16.83
N HIS A 28 13.30 1.83 -17.11
CA HIS A 28 12.22 2.65 -16.60
C HIS A 28 11.50 1.98 -15.41
N CYS A 29 12.03 0.87 -14.91
CA CYS A 29 11.52 0.22 -13.71
C CYS A 29 11.49 1.18 -12.54
N LEU A 30 10.35 1.19 -11.87
CA LEU A 30 10.09 2.15 -10.81
C LEU A 30 10.97 1.85 -9.59
N PRO A 31 11.42 2.90 -8.88
CA PRO A 31 12.15 2.73 -7.63
C PRO A 31 11.26 2.02 -6.61
N GLY A 32 11.88 1.24 -5.71
CA GLY A 32 11.15 0.51 -4.66
C GLY A 32 10.35 1.39 -3.68
N GLU A 33 10.53 2.71 -3.74
CA GLU A 33 9.75 3.71 -2.99
C GLU A 33 8.33 3.90 -3.57
N LEU A 34 8.09 3.48 -4.82
CA LEU A 34 6.77 3.51 -5.47
C LEU A 34 6.20 2.10 -5.54
N PRO A 35 5.43 1.65 -4.52
CA PRO A 35 4.90 0.31 -4.49
C PRO A 35 3.96 0.00 -5.66
N PRO A 36 3.87 -1.29 -6.09
CA PRO A 36 3.01 -1.73 -7.18
C PRO A 36 1.52 -1.51 -6.92
N VAL A 37 1.13 -1.40 -5.65
CA VAL A 37 -0.23 -1.08 -5.23
C VAL A 37 -0.15 0.02 -4.19
N LEU A 38 -0.99 1.06 -4.33
CA LEU A 38 -0.98 2.20 -3.40
C LEU A 38 -1.21 1.75 -1.96
N PHE A 39 -2.18 0.87 -1.74
CA PHE A 39 -2.51 0.34 -0.43
C PHE A 39 -2.46 -1.20 -0.46
N PRO A 40 -1.53 -1.84 0.28
CA PRO A 40 -1.58 -3.29 0.42
C PRO A 40 -2.84 -3.72 1.17
N THR A 41 -3.24 -4.98 1.00
CA THR A 41 -4.50 -5.54 1.53
C THR A 41 -4.69 -5.31 3.03
N TRP A 42 -3.62 -5.39 3.81
CA TRP A 42 -3.66 -5.15 5.26
C TRP A 42 -3.86 -3.67 5.65
N VAL A 43 -3.50 -2.69 4.80
CA VAL A 43 -3.85 -1.27 5.00
C VAL A 43 -5.35 -1.06 4.75
N LEU A 44 -5.87 -1.72 3.71
CA LEU A 44 -7.28 -1.62 3.31
C LEU A 44 -8.22 -2.37 4.27
N ALA A 45 -7.70 -3.36 4.99
CA ALA A 45 -8.45 -4.14 5.95
C ALA A 45 -9.06 -3.24 7.04
N MET A 46 -10.34 -3.47 7.33
CA MET A 46 -11.04 -2.76 8.39
C MET A 46 -10.44 -3.17 9.75
N PRO A 47 -9.93 -2.21 10.56
CA PRO A 47 -9.50 -2.53 11.90
C PRO A 47 -10.67 -3.05 12.73
N SER A 48 -10.40 -3.93 13.69
CA SER A 48 -11.39 -4.25 14.72
C SER A 48 -11.78 -2.96 15.46
N VAL A 49 -13.02 -2.92 15.98
CA VAL A 49 -13.53 -1.76 16.74
C VAL A 49 -12.58 -1.42 17.90
N GLU A 50 -11.98 -2.44 18.52
CA GLU A 50 -11.10 -2.32 19.69
C GLU A 50 -9.65 -1.94 19.35
N SER A 51 -9.24 -2.08 18.09
CA SER A 51 -7.87 -1.83 17.67
C SER A 51 -7.38 -0.44 18.09
N GLN A 52 -6.21 -0.41 18.73
CA GLN A 52 -5.47 0.80 19.10
C GLN A 52 -4.28 1.08 18.17
N GLU A 53 -3.93 0.13 17.30
CA GLU A 53 -2.80 0.26 16.40
C GLU A 53 -3.14 1.17 15.21
N THR A 54 -2.47 2.32 15.17
CA THR A 54 -2.53 3.35 14.14
C THR A 54 -1.57 3.11 12.99
N ALA A 55 -0.43 2.52 13.31
CA ALA A 55 0.73 2.41 12.44
C ALA A 55 0.87 0.96 12.01
N PRO A 56 0.30 0.59 10.86
CA PRO A 56 0.49 -0.75 10.37
C PRO A 56 1.94 -0.93 9.86
N PRO A 57 2.49 -2.15 9.82
CA PRO A 57 3.90 -2.36 9.52
C PRO A 57 4.21 -1.93 8.09
N LEU A 58 5.24 -1.11 7.86
CA LEU A 58 5.72 -0.89 6.49
C LEU A 58 6.17 -2.25 5.94
N VAL A 59 5.99 -2.46 4.63
CA VAL A 59 6.55 -3.61 3.92
C VAL A 59 8.07 -3.47 3.87
N SER A 60 8.74 -3.63 5.01
CA SER A 60 10.19 -3.64 5.13
C SER A 60 10.64 -4.37 6.41
N SER A 61 10.24 -5.63 6.56
CA SER A 61 11.05 -6.58 7.35
C SER A 61 10.75 -8.02 6.93
N ALA A 62 10.76 -8.28 5.61
CA ALA A 62 11.28 -9.58 5.18
C ALA A 62 12.78 -9.37 4.94
N PRO A 63 13.66 -10.22 5.49
CA PRO A 63 15.10 -10.05 5.31
C PRO A 63 15.36 -10.12 3.81
N ARG A 64 15.85 -9.02 3.24
CA ARG A 64 16.68 -9.12 2.05
C ARG A 64 17.95 -9.85 2.50
N SER A 65 17.86 -11.17 2.64
CA SER A 65 19.01 -12.02 2.38
C SER A 65 19.27 -11.87 0.88
N ARG A 66 19.89 -10.73 0.52
CA ARG A 66 20.60 -10.61 -0.73
C ARG A 66 21.69 -11.67 -0.63
N SER A 67 21.47 -12.81 -1.27
CA SER A 67 22.60 -13.65 -1.60
C SER A 67 23.61 -12.76 -2.31
N PRO A 68 24.87 -12.71 -1.88
CA PRO A 68 25.90 -11.92 -2.55
C PRO A 68 25.87 -12.27 -4.04
N ALA A 69 26.05 -11.27 -4.91
CA ALA A 69 26.13 -11.45 -6.35
C ALA A 69 26.89 -12.76 -6.66
N ALA A 70 26.31 -13.62 -7.50
CA ALA A 70 26.96 -14.88 -7.88
C ALA A 70 28.40 -14.56 -8.31
N ALA A 71 29.38 -15.03 -7.54
CA ALA A 71 30.81 -14.82 -7.76
C ALA A 71 31.29 -15.50 -9.07
N ASP A 72 30.38 -16.16 -9.76
CA ASP A 72 30.54 -17.11 -10.84
C ASP A 72 30.33 -16.48 -12.22
N GLY A 73 29.95 -15.19 -12.30
CA GLY A 73 29.64 -14.52 -13.57
C GLY A 73 28.37 -14.99 -14.27
N GLN A 74 27.60 -15.91 -13.67
CA GLN A 74 26.41 -16.52 -14.28
C GLN A 74 25.16 -15.62 -14.28
N GLY A 75 25.20 -14.44 -13.66
CA GLY A 75 24.04 -13.54 -13.56
C GLY A 75 22.85 -14.19 -12.83
N ARG A 76 21.72 -13.49 -12.77
CA ARG A 76 20.47 -13.98 -12.17
C ARG A 76 19.25 -13.53 -12.96
N PRO A 77 18.17 -14.34 -12.98
CA PRO A 77 16.91 -13.99 -13.63
C PRO A 77 16.11 -12.91 -12.86
N ASP A 78 16.42 -12.70 -11.58
CA ASP A 78 15.80 -11.71 -10.69
C ASP A 78 16.63 -10.44 -10.48
N ALA A 79 17.57 -10.18 -11.39
CA ALA A 79 18.43 -9.01 -11.34
C ALA A 79 17.66 -7.69 -11.31
N VAL A 80 18.11 -6.77 -10.47
CA VAL A 80 17.59 -5.38 -10.38
C VAL A 80 18.61 -4.36 -10.91
N THR A 81 19.71 -4.85 -11.47
CA THR A 81 20.76 -4.06 -12.12
C THR A 81 21.27 -4.80 -13.35
N LEU A 82 21.79 -4.06 -14.34
CA LEU A 82 22.37 -4.65 -15.55
C LEU A 82 23.54 -5.61 -15.24
N ALA A 83 24.36 -5.28 -14.24
CA ALA A 83 25.53 -6.08 -13.85
C ALA A 83 25.17 -7.44 -13.22
N GLU A 84 23.96 -7.58 -12.68
CA GLU A 84 23.45 -8.81 -12.08
C GLU A 84 22.66 -9.67 -13.08
N MET A 85 22.26 -9.11 -14.23
CA MET A 85 21.35 -9.75 -15.20
C MET A 85 21.91 -11.03 -15.81
N ALA A 86 21.07 -12.02 -16.13
CA ALA A 86 21.51 -13.22 -16.85
C ALA A 86 22.34 -12.90 -18.12
N PRO A 87 23.27 -13.76 -18.56
CA PRO A 87 24.21 -13.46 -19.63
C PRO A 87 23.54 -13.12 -20.97
N GLU A 88 22.44 -13.78 -21.32
CA GLU A 88 21.80 -13.63 -22.63
C GLU A 88 21.10 -12.28 -22.80
N PRO A 89 20.23 -11.82 -21.88
CA PRO A 89 19.69 -10.46 -21.95
C PRO A 89 20.79 -9.40 -21.86
N ARG A 90 21.79 -9.62 -20.99
CA ARG A 90 22.92 -8.70 -20.81
C ARG A 90 23.71 -8.54 -22.11
N GLU A 91 23.96 -9.62 -22.84
CA GLU A 91 24.68 -9.56 -24.12
C GLU A 91 23.88 -8.81 -25.19
N ALA A 92 22.58 -9.07 -25.32
CA ALA A 92 21.72 -8.33 -26.24
C ALA A 92 21.77 -6.80 -25.98
N ILE A 93 21.78 -6.41 -24.70
CA ILE A 93 21.92 -5.01 -24.28
C ILE A 93 23.31 -4.47 -24.62
N ARG A 94 24.39 -5.20 -24.31
CA ARG A 94 25.77 -4.77 -24.64
C ARG A 94 25.97 -4.59 -26.14
N LEU A 95 25.35 -5.43 -26.97
CA LEU A 95 25.36 -5.26 -28.42
C LEU A 95 24.72 -3.92 -28.82
N ALA A 96 23.60 -3.53 -28.20
CA ALA A 96 22.97 -2.23 -28.45
C ALA A 96 23.86 -1.05 -27.98
N GLU A 97 24.43 -1.13 -26.77
CA GLU A 97 25.33 -0.11 -26.20
C GLU A 97 26.62 0.08 -27.03
N SER A 98 27.09 -1.00 -27.67
CA SER A 98 28.27 -1.00 -28.55
C SER A 98 27.98 -0.53 -29.98
N GLY A 99 26.71 -0.26 -30.33
CA GLY A 99 26.30 0.18 -31.65
C GLY A 99 26.07 -0.95 -32.66
N LYS A 100 26.13 -2.21 -32.24
CA LYS A 100 25.85 -3.38 -33.08
C LYS A 100 24.34 -3.64 -33.18
N PHE A 101 23.61 -2.66 -33.70
CA PHE A 101 22.15 -2.61 -33.62
C PHE A 101 21.43 -3.79 -34.29
N LYS A 102 21.92 -4.29 -35.44
CA LYS A 102 21.30 -5.45 -36.10
C LYS A 102 21.43 -6.73 -35.27
N GLU A 103 22.61 -6.97 -34.68
CA GLU A 103 22.87 -8.11 -33.81
C GLU A 103 22.05 -8.01 -32.52
N ALA A 104 22.00 -6.82 -31.92
CA ALA A 104 21.20 -6.53 -30.74
C ALA A 104 19.71 -6.76 -30.97
N ALA A 105 19.16 -6.27 -32.10
CA ALA A 105 17.77 -6.44 -32.47
C ALA A 105 17.40 -7.93 -32.65
N ALA A 106 18.28 -8.71 -33.29
CA ALA A 106 18.06 -10.15 -33.48
C ALA A 106 18.12 -10.93 -32.16
N ALA A 107 19.14 -10.67 -31.33
CA ALA A 107 19.29 -11.30 -30.02
C ALA A 107 18.13 -10.94 -29.08
N GLY A 108 17.78 -9.65 -29.00
CA GLY A 108 16.70 -9.16 -28.16
C GLY A 108 15.32 -9.68 -28.58
N SER A 109 15.02 -9.68 -29.88
CA SER A 109 13.75 -10.21 -30.40
C SER A 109 13.58 -11.70 -30.09
N LYS A 110 14.67 -12.50 -30.16
CA LYS A 110 14.63 -13.91 -29.78
C LYS A 110 14.25 -14.08 -28.31
N LEU A 111 14.81 -13.27 -27.42
CA LEU A 111 14.56 -13.31 -25.98
C LEU A 111 13.15 -12.82 -25.63
N LEU A 112 12.65 -11.76 -26.27
CA LEU A 112 11.29 -11.23 -26.04
C LEU A 112 10.18 -12.23 -26.40
N ASN A 113 10.46 -13.21 -27.25
CA ASN A 113 9.53 -14.30 -27.58
C ASN A 113 9.51 -15.43 -26.54
N GLN A 114 10.40 -15.41 -25.55
CA GLN A 114 10.40 -16.40 -24.47
C GLN A 114 9.24 -16.18 -23.50
N ALA A 115 9.03 -17.16 -22.62
CA ALA A 115 8.00 -17.12 -21.59
C ALA A 115 8.35 -16.09 -20.50
N ARG A 116 7.33 -15.50 -19.87
CA ARG A 116 7.46 -14.40 -18.89
C ARG A 116 8.28 -14.81 -17.67
N GLU A 117 8.18 -16.07 -17.26
CA GLU A 117 8.74 -16.59 -16.02
C GLU A 117 10.28 -16.67 -16.04
N ASN A 118 10.89 -16.51 -17.22
CA ASN A 118 12.34 -16.60 -17.39
C ASN A 118 13.09 -15.46 -16.71
N TYR A 119 12.51 -14.24 -16.67
CA TYR A 119 13.14 -13.07 -16.07
C TYR A 119 12.12 -12.20 -15.31
N ARG A 120 12.63 -11.27 -14.49
CA ARG A 120 11.81 -10.26 -13.79
C ARG A 120 11.65 -8.96 -14.59
N ASP A 121 10.70 -8.13 -14.18
CA ASP A 121 10.34 -6.84 -14.79
C ASP A 121 11.54 -5.99 -15.20
N TYR A 122 12.53 -5.83 -14.32
CA TYR A 122 13.74 -5.05 -14.61
C TYR A 122 14.47 -5.55 -15.86
N THR A 123 14.58 -6.87 -16.02
CA THR A 123 15.22 -7.46 -17.20
C THR A 123 14.36 -7.28 -18.44
N TRP A 124 13.04 -7.48 -18.33
CA TRP A 124 12.13 -7.33 -19.47
C TRP A 124 12.03 -5.90 -19.97
N ASP A 125 11.98 -4.93 -19.07
CA ASP A 125 11.96 -3.50 -19.37
C ASP A 125 13.25 -3.07 -20.09
N TYR A 126 14.41 -3.36 -19.51
CA TYR A 126 15.71 -3.03 -20.11
C TYR A 126 15.87 -3.69 -21.49
N LEU A 127 15.55 -4.97 -21.60
CA LEU A 127 15.63 -5.72 -22.86
C LEU A 127 14.68 -5.15 -23.92
N GLY A 128 13.45 -4.81 -23.53
CA GLY A 128 12.45 -4.19 -24.40
C GLY A 128 12.95 -2.87 -24.98
N ASN A 129 13.47 -1.97 -24.13
CA ASN A 129 13.98 -0.67 -24.55
C ASN A 129 15.24 -0.79 -25.42
N ALA A 130 16.19 -1.66 -25.04
CA ALA A 130 17.40 -1.90 -25.84
C ALA A 130 17.07 -2.44 -27.23
N THR A 131 16.14 -3.40 -27.31
CA THR A 131 15.71 -4.01 -28.57
C THR A 131 14.98 -3.01 -29.45
N ALA A 132 14.05 -2.24 -28.88
CA ALA A 132 13.31 -1.21 -29.60
C ALA A 132 14.25 -0.12 -30.14
N TRP A 133 15.20 0.34 -29.33
CA TRP A 133 16.20 1.30 -29.75
C TRP A 133 17.06 0.78 -30.90
N ALA A 134 17.54 -0.47 -30.81
CA ALA A 134 18.32 -1.09 -31.87
C ALA A 134 17.53 -1.19 -33.19
N LEU A 135 16.23 -1.45 -33.13
CA LEU A 135 15.34 -1.47 -34.30
C LEU A 135 15.12 -0.07 -34.89
N ILE A 136 14.95 0.96 -34.05
CA ILE A 136 14.90 2.37 -34.51
C ILE A 136 16.20 2.74 -35.24
N GLN A 137 17.35 2.37 -34.68
CA GLN A 137 18.66 2.60 -35.32
C GLN A 137 18.82 1.86 -36.65
N ALA A 138 18.18 0.70 -36.79
CA ALA A 138 18.12 -0.05 -38.04
C ALA A 138 17.07 0.47 -39.04
N GLY A 139 16.24 1.45 -38.66
CA GLY A 139 15.18 2.00 -39.50
C GLY A 139 13.83 1.27 -39.41
N ASP A 140 13.67 0.32 -38.50
CA ASP A 140 12.48 -0.52 -38.36
C ASP A 140 11.59 -0.07 -37.19
N LEU A 141 10.78 0.96 -37.42
CA LEU A 141 9.84 1.48 -36.41
C LEU A 141 8.74 0.47 -36.06
N LYS A 142 8.31 -0.35 -37.01
CA LYS A 142 7.27 -1.37 -36.78
C LYS A 142 7.80 -2.47 -35.87
N GLY A 143 9.02 -2.94 -36.11
CA GLY A 143 9.73 -3.85 -35.23
C GLY A 143 9.92 -3.26 -33.84
N ALA A 144 10.32 -2.00 -33.74
CA ALA A 144 10.50 -1.33 -32.45
C ALA A 144 9.19 -1.24 -31.65
N ALA A 145 8.07 -0.89 -32.30
CA ALA A 145 6.75 -0.91 -31.66
C ALA A 145 6.37 -2.32 -31.18
N GLN A 146 6.62 -3.35 -31.99
CA GLN A 146 6.37 -4.74 -31.61
C GLN A 146 7.23 -5.19 -30.42
N ALA A 147 8.49 -4.76 -30.34
CA ALA A 147 9.37 -5.07 -29.23
C ALA A 147 8.83 -4.50 -27.89
N HIS A 148 8.35 -3.25 -27.90
CA HIS A 148 7.67 -2.69 -26.73
C HIS A 148 6.39 -3.46 -26.38
N LEU A 149 5.54 -3.81 -27.35
CA LEU A 149 4.33 -4.58 -27.09
C LEU A 149 4.63 -5.95 -26.48
N LEU A 150 5.66 -6.65 -26.97
CA LEU A 150 6.10 -7.91 -26.39
C LEU A 150 6.57 -7.73 -24.95
N ALA A 151 7.45 -6.75 -24.69
CA ALA A 151 7.91 -6.43 -23.34
C ALA A 151 6.74 -6.14 -22.38
N ALA A 152 5.72 -5.39 -22.83
CA ALA A 152 4.52 -5.11 -22.04
C ALA A 152 3.72 -6.36 -21.63
N THR A 153 3.83 -7.48 -22.36
CA THR A 153 3.20 -8.76 -21.98
C THR A 153 4.03 -9.59 -20.99
N ARG A 154 5.26 -9.15 -20.71
CA ARG A 154 6.22 -9.86 -19.85
C ARG A 154 6.44 -9.18 -18.50
N ILE A 155 6.01 -7.94 -18.36
CA ILE A 155 6.21 -7.11 -17.16
C ILE A 155 4.99 -7.23 -16.23
N ASP A 156 5.24 -7.49 -14.94
CA ASP A 156 4.22 -7.60 -13.90
C ASP A 156 3.73 -6.22 -13.43
N ASP A 157 4.65 -5.25 -13.33
CA ASP A 157 4.33 -3.88 -12.98
C ASP A 157 3.53 -3.19 -14.09
N GLU A 158 2.23 -3.03 -13.85
CA GLU A 158 1.28 -2.45 -14.81
C GLU A 158 1.72 -1.06 -15.30
N ALA A 159 2.35 -0.23 -14.46
CA ALA A 159 2.76 1.12 -14.86
C ALA A 159 3.93 1.08 -15.87
N VAL A 160 4.86 0.15 -15.67
CA VAL A 160 5.98 -0.07 -16.61
C VAL A 160 5.44 -0.72 -17.88
N ALA A 161 4.53 -1.69 -17.79
CA ALA A 161 3.87 -2.27 -18.95
C ALA A 161 3.09 -1.22 -19.77
N ASP A 162 2.36 -0.31 -19.11
CA ASP A 162 1.66 0.80 -19.75
C ASP A 162 2.59 1.79 -20.42
N TYR A 163 3.77 2.05 -19.85
CA TYR A 163 4.83 2.82 -20.51
C TYR A 163 5.21 2.17 -21.86
N HIS A 164 5.49 0.87 -21.88
CA HIS A 164 5.82 0.18 -23.13
C HIS A 164 4.66 0.25 -24.13
N ARG A 165 3.40 0.11 -23.69
CA ARG A 165 2.22 0.28 -24.57
C ARG A 165 2.13 1.71 -25.12
N ALA A 166 2.43 2.73 -24.31
CA ALA A 166 2.46 4.12 -24.75
C ALA A 166 3.58 4.38 -25.76
N ALA A 167 4.78 3.85 -25.52
CA ALA A 167 5.91 3.93 -26.46
C ALA A 167 5.59 3.24 -27.79
N ALA A 168 4.98 2.05 -27.78
CA ALA A 168 4.55 1.36 -28.98
C ALA A 168 3.50 2.16 -29.78
N ARG A 169 2.51 2.75 -29.10
CA ARG A 169 1.52 3.62 -29.74
C ARG A 169 2.17 4.84 -30.38
N MET A 170 3.08 5.50 -29.68
CA MET A 170 3.85 6.64 -30.19
C MET A 170 4.61 6.27 -31.47
N LEU A 171 5.35 5.15 -31.45
CA LEU A 171 6.11 4.68 -32.61
C LEU A 171 5.21 4.33 -33.82
N THR A 172 3.98 3.88 -33.57
CA THR A 172 3.02 3.53 -34.62
C THR A 172 2.35 4.78 -35.21
N GLN A 173 2.14 5.83 -34.41
CA GLN A 173 1.37 7.03 -34.79
C GLN A 173 2.23 8.22 -35.20
N THR A 174 3.52 8.19 -34.91
CA THR A 174 4.45 9.29 -35.21
C THR A 174 4.55 9.53 -36.71
N LYS A 175 4.63 10.81 -37.08
CA LYS A 175 4.92 11.24 -38.46
C LYS A 175 6.41 11.44 -38.70
N ARG A 176 7.24 11.32 -37.66
CA ARG A 176 8.70 11.44 -37.77
C ARG A 176 9.26 10.21 -38.46
N SER A 177 10.27 10.44 -39.29
CA SER A 177 11.04 9.37 -39.92
C SER A 177 11.90 8.63 -38.89
N ALA A 178 12.31 7.42 -39.23
CA ALA A 178 13.20 6.65 -38.37
C ALA A 178 14.53 7.38 -38.13
N ASP A 179 15.05 8.11 -39.13
CA ASP A 179 16.28 8.89 -39.01
C ASP A 179 16.17 10.03 -37.99
N GLU A 180 15.01 10.69 -37.91
CA GLU A 180 14.77 11.71 -36.89
C GLU A 180 14.71 11.11 -35.47
N LEU A 181 14.19 9.88 -35.34
CA LEU A 181 14.03 9.17 -34.07
C LEU A 181 15.30 8.43 -33.61
N LYS A 182 16.35 8.35 -34.43
CA LYS A 182 17.68 7.87 -34.02
C LYS A 182 18.33 8.75 -32.95
N ASN A 183 17.82 9.96 -32.75
CA ASN A 183 18.18 10.83 -31.65
C ASN A 183 17.17 10.65 -30.50
N ALA A 184 17.67 10.51 -29.27
CA ALA A 184 16.82 10.26 -28.11
C ALA A 184 15.88 11.43 -27.78
N ALA A 185 16.30 12.68 -28.04
CA ALA A 185 15.52 13.87 -27.70
C ALA A 185 14.18 13.95 -28.47
N PRO A 186 14.16 13.81 -29.81
CA PRO A 186 12.92 13.69 -30.60
C PRO A 186 11.98 12.58 -30.13
N ALA A 187 12.52 11.40 -29.79
CA ALA A 187 11.71 10.28 -29.30
C ALA A 187 11.08 10.58 -27.93
N LYS A 188 11.84 11.18 -27.01
CA LYS A 188 11.34 11.64 -25.70
C LYS A 188 10.26 12.73 -25.85
N GLU A 189 10.42 13.65 -26.79
CA GLU A 189 9.44 14.70 -27.08
C GLU A 189 8.11 14.13 -27.59
N GLU A 190 8.14 13.20 -28.55
CA GLU A 190 6.92 12.54 -29.05
C GLU A 190 6.21 11.72 -27.97
N LEU A 191 6.97 11.03 -27.12
CA LEU A 191 6.40 10.31 -25.98
C LEU A 191 5.72 11.28 -25.00
N ARG A 192 6.38 12.39 -24.65
CA ARG A 192 5.80 13.45 -23.79
C ARG A 192 4.52 14.01 -24.36
N LYS A 193 4.47 14.27 -25.68
CA LYS A 193 3.25 14.72 -26.37
C LYS A 193 2.10 13.72 -26.20
N GLY A 194 2.39 12.42 -26.34
CA GLY A 194 1.43 11.34 -26.10
C GLY A 194 0.97 11.18 -24.65
N LEU A 195 1.72 11.73 -23.69
CA LEU A 195 1.42 11.70 -22.26
C LEU A 195 0.73 12.96 -21.74
N SER A 196 0.54 13.98 -22.58
CA SER A 196 -0.09 15.25 -22.18
C SER A 196 -1.51 15.04 -21.62
N ASP A 197 -2.31 14.16 -22.24
CA ASP A 197 -3.62 13.74 -21.74
C ASP A 197 -3.53 13.01 -20.39
N THR A 198 -2.45 12.26 -20.14
CA THR A 198 -2.22 11.58 -18.86
C THR A 198 -1.97 12.59 -17.74
N VAL A 199 -1.19 13.64 -18.01
CA VAL A 199 -0.97 14.76 -17.06
C VAL A 199 -2.27 15.49 -16.79
N ALA A 200 -3.02 15.85 -17.82
CA ALA A 200 -4.33 16.51 -17.66
C ALA A 200 -5.32 15.64 -16.86
N SER A 201 -5.36 14.35 -17.17
CA SER A 201 -6.20 13.37 -16.47
C SER A 201 -5.77 13.20 -15.01
N LEU A 202 -4.48 13.16 -14.71
CA LEU A 202 -3.95 13.11 -13.34
C LEU A 202 -4.45 14.31 -12.53
N ARG A 203 -4.25 15.52 -13.05
CA ARG A 203 -4.70 16.75 -12.39
C ARG A 203 -6.21 16.77 -12.17
N HIS A 204 -6.97 16.33 -13.17
CA HIS A 204 -8.43 16.22 -13.05
C HIS A 204 -8.85 15.23 -11.96
N VAL A 205 -8.27 14.04 -11.94
CA VAL A 205 -8.60 12.99 -10.96
C VAL A 205 -8.15 13.37 -9.55
N ALA A 206 -6.97 13.99 -9.39
CA ALA A 206 -6.51 14.53 -8.13
C ALA A 206 -7.44 15.64 -7.60
N ALA A 207 -7.91 16.53 -8.48
CA ALA A 207 -8.92 17.54 -8.13
C ALA A 207 -10.26 16.90 -7.73
N SER A 208 -10.68 15.83 -8.42
CA SER A 208 -11.88 15.06 -8.09
C SER A 208 -11.76 14.37 -6.73
N ALA A 209 -10.58 13.83 -6.37
CA ALA A 209 -10.32 13.33 -5.02
C ALA A 209 -10.57 14.43 -3.98
N LYS A 210 -9.99 15.63 -4.14
CA LYS A 210 -10.16 16.76 -3.19
C LYS A 210 -11.62 17.20 -2.98
N LYS A 211 -12.48 16.95 -3.96
CA LYS A 211 -13.92 17.28 -3.93
C LYS A 211 -14.80 16.14 -3.44
N ALA A 212 -14.30 14.91 -3.42
CA ALA A 212 -15.08 13.75 -3.01
C ALA A 212 -15.48 13.86 -1.53
N THR A 213 -16.79 13.77 -1.27
CA THR A 213 -17.36 13.79 0.08
C THR A 213 -17.42 12.39 0.68
N HIS A 214 -17.51 11.36 -0.16
CA HIS A 214 -17.53 9.96 0.28
C HIS A 214 -16.12 9.36 0.32
N PRO A 215 -15.70 8.71 1.42
CA PRO A 215 -14.37 8.12 1.55
C PRO A 215 -14.00 7.14 0.43
N ASP A 216 -14.90 6.22 0.06
CA ASP A 216 -14.58 5.23 -0.99
C ASP A 216 -14.46 5.87 -2.39
N ALA A 217 -15.17 6.97 -2.66
CA ALA A 217 -14.99 7.72 -3.90
C ALA A 217 -13.63 8.45 -3.89
N TYR A 218 -13.28 9.08 -2.76
CA TYR A 218 -11.98 9.69 -2.56
C TYR A 218 -10.84 8.69 -2.79
N LEU A 219 -10.92 7.50 -2.20
CA LEU A 219 -9.89 6.46 -2.31
C LEU A 219 -9.75 5.91 -3.73
N ARG A 220 -10.87 5.77 -4.48
CA ARG A 220 -10.83 5.40 -5.90
C ARG A 220 -10.10 6.44 -6.73
N HIS A 221 -10.44 7.72 -6.57
CA HIS A 221 -9.75 8.81 -7.28
C HIS A 221 -8.27 8.88 -6.89
N LEU A 222 -7.94 8.70 -5.61
CA LEU A 222 -6.55 8.71 -5.17
C LEU A 222 -5.74 7.55 -5.77
N THR A 223 -6.33 6.35 -5.82
CA THR A 223 -5.69 5.18 -6.44
C THR A 223 -5.46 5.39 -7.94
N ASP A 224 -6.44 5.98 -8.63
CA ASP A 224 -6.33 6.28 -10.06
C ASP A 224 -5.30 7.39 -10.34
N ALA A 225 -5.24 8.43 -9.50
CA ALA A 225 -4.18 9.44 -9.56
C ALA A 225 -2.80 8.81 -9.35
N TYR A 226 -2.67 7.88 -8.41
CA TYR A 226 -1.41 7.19 -8.15
C TYR A 226 -0.94 6.34 -9.34
N ALA A 227 -1.85 5.60 -9.98
CA ALA A 227 -1.54 4.83 -11.18
C ALA A 227 -0.98 5.72 -12.30
N LYS A 228 -1.58 6.90 -12.50
CA LYS A 228 -1.11 7.89 -13.47
C LYS A 228 0.25 8.48 -13.11
N VAL A 229 0.50 8.80 -11.84
CA VAL A 229 1.82 9.23 -11.36
C VAL A 229 2.86 8.16 -11.66
N ARG A 230 2.55 6.88 -11.43
CA ARG A 230 3.50 5.79 -11.69
C ARG A 230 3.80 5.61 -13.17
N LEU A 231 2.79 5.71 -14.03
CA LEU A 231 3.00 5.72 -15.48
C LEU A 231 3.90 6.89 -15.89
N LEU A 232 3.64 8.10 -15.39
CA LEU A 232 4.47 9.27 -15.67
C LEU A 232 5.89 9.10 -15.12
N MET A 233 6.07 8.54 -13.93
CA MET A 233 7.38 8.25 -13.35
C MET A 233 8.17 7.24 -14.18
N ALA A 234 7.50 6.23 -14.75
CA ALA A 234 8.14 5.28 -15.65
C ALA A 234 8.52 5.97 -16.96
N ALA A 235 7.59 6.68 -17.60
CA ALA A 235 7.79 7.21 -18.94
C ALA A 235 8.63 8.50 -19.01
N ASP A 236 8.50 9.38 -18.02
CA ASP A 236 9.18 10.67 -17.91
C ASP A 236 9.37 11.06 -16.42
N PRO A 237 10.44 10.58 -15.77
CA PRO A 237 10.66 10.76 -14.33
C PRO A 237 10.62 12.21 -13.85
N GLU A 238 11.01 13.16 -14.70
CA GLU A 238 10.99 14.59 -14.40
C GLU A 238 9.54 15.09 -14.23
N THR A 239 8.70 14.89 -15.25
CA THR A 239 7.27 15.24 -15.21
C THR A 239 6.54 14.43 -14.14
N GLY A 240 6.80 13.13 -14.03
CA GLY A 240 6.22 12.27 -13.00
C GLY A 240 6.56 12.73 -11.59
N GLY A 241 7.82 13.12 -11.36
CA GLY A 241 8.29 13.68 -10.09
C GLY A 241 7.57 14.98 -9.76
N GLN A 242 7.50 15.91 -10.71
CA GLN A 242 6.80 17.18 -10.53
C GLN A 242 5.31 17.01 -10.22
N GLU A 243 4.59 16.16 -10.97
CA GLU A 243 3.16 15.95 -10.75
C GLU A 243 2.85 15.14 -9.49
N LYS A 244 3.77 14.25 -9.07
CA LYS A 244 3.70 13.57 -7.77
C LYS A 244 3.70 14.61 -6.63
N GLU A 245 4.61 15.57 -6.70
CA GLU A 245 4.78 16.60 -5.67
C GLU A 245 3.67 17.66 -5.70
N ASN A 246 3.19 18.05 -6.89
CA ASN A 246 2.20 19.13 -7.04
C ASN A 246 0.75 18.66 -6.95
N ALA A 247 0.36 17.66 -7.76
CA ALA A 247 -1.04 17.26 -7.87
C ALA A 247 -1.38 16.11 -6.89
N PHE A 248 -0.55 15.08 -6.86
CA PHE A 248 -0.84 13.89 -6.08
C PHE A 248 -0.64 14.11 -4.58
N ARG A 249 0.46 14.72 -4.15
CA ARG A 249 0.69 15.02 -2.73
C ARG A 249 -0.43 15.89 -2.16
N GLU A 250 -0.84 16.95 -2.84
CA GLU A 250 -1.96 17.78 -2.39
C GLU A 250 -3.26 16.95 -2.22
N ALA A 251 -3.52 16.02 -3.15
CA ALA A 251 -4.66 15.14 -3.02
C ALA A 251 -4.52 14.27 -1.76
N VAL A 252 -3.36 13.66 -1.52
CA VAL A 252 -3.07 12.86 -0.31
C VAL A 252 -3.22 13.68 0.97
N GLU A 253 -2.69 14.90 1.03
CA GLU A 253 -2.77 15.78 2.19
C GLU A 253 -4.22 16.12 2.57
N ALA A 254 -5.12 16.19 1.58
CA ALA A 254 -6.54 16.37 1.84
C ALA A 254 -7.17 15.21 2.64
N LEU A 255 -6.58 14.00 2.65
CA LEU A 255 -7.06 12.88 3.46
C LEU A 255 -7.04 13.24 4.95
N ALA A 256 -5.88 13.67 5.46
CA ALA A 256 -5.70 14.04 6.86
C ALA A 256 -6.26 15.44 7.17
N GLY A 257 -6.13 16.39 6.25
CA GLY A 257 -6.53 17.79 6.47
C GLY A 257 -8.02 18.07 6.30
N LYS A 258 -8.75 17.25 5.52
CA LYS A 258 -10.16 17.54 5.16
C LYS A 258 -11.08 16.33 5.30
N VAL A 259 -10.73 15.19 4.70
CA VAL A 259 -11.61 14.01 4.65
C VAL A 259 -11.81 13.42 6.04
N ILE A 260 -10.73 13.08 6.75
CA ILE A 260 -10.81 12.50 8.10
C ILE A 260 -11.53 13.46 9.07
N PRO A 261 -11.18 14.76 9.15
CA PRO A 261 -11.91 15.73 9.99
C PRO A 261 -13.41 15.83 9.67
N SER A 262 -13.78 15.85 8.38
CA SER A 262 -15.19 15.88 7.97
C SER A 262 -15.93 14.61 8.43
N GLN A 263 -15.33 13.43 8.23
CA GLN A 263 -15.90 12.17 8.67
C GLN A 263 -15.97 12.07 10.20
N MET A 264 -15.01 12.66 10.91
CA MET A 264 -14.99 12.77 12.38
C MET A 264 -16.16 13.63 12.87
N ALA A 265 -16.43 14.75 12.21
CA ALA A 265 -17.56 15.63 12.55
C ALA A 265 -18.90 14.92 12.36
N GLU A 266 -19.07 14.14 11.29
CA GLU A 266 -20.27 13.31 11.09
C GLU A 266 -20.42 12.24 12.18
N ALA A 267 -19.31 11.59 12.56
CA ALA A 267 -19.33 10.58 13.62
C ALA A 267 -19.67 11.20 14.99
N ARG A 268 -19.19 12.41 15.29
CA ARG A 268 -19.59 13.18 16.48
C ARG A 268 -21.08 13.48 16.49
N LYS A 269 -21.67 13.91 15.36
CA LYS A 269 -23.12 14.13 15.27
C LYS A 269 -23.92 12.86 15.56
N MET A 270 -23.46 11.69 15.11
CA MET A 270 -24.08 10.42 15.47
C MET A 270 -23.94 10.13 16.98
N GLN A 271 -22.79 10.45 17.59
CA GLN A 271 -22.55 10.23 19.02
C GLN A 271 -23.48 11.11 19.85
N ASP A 272 -23.62 12.38 19.48
CA ASP A 272 -24.52 13.33 20.13
C ASP A 272 -25.98 12.86 20.03
N ALA A 273 -26.40 12.36 18.86
CA ALA A 273 -27.74 11.80 18.67
C ALA A 273 -27.98 10.54 19.52
N MET A 274 -27.00 9.64 19.60
CA MET A 274 -27.07 8.46 20.47
C MET A 274 -27.12 8.85 21.95
N HIS A 275 -26.36 9.87 22.36
CA HIS A 275 -26.35 10.37 23.73
C HIS A 275 -27.68 11.01 24.13
N ALA A 276 -28.27 11.83 23.26
CA ALA A 276 -29.60 12.39 23.48
C ALA A 276 -30.66 11.29 23.61
N MET A 277 -30.60 10.24 22.77
CA MET A 277 -31.52 9.10 22.84
C MET A 277 -31.35 8.31 24.15
N ALA A 278 -30.11 8.05 24.58
CA ALA A 278 -29.83 7.34 25.82
C ALA A 278 -30.33 8.08 27.08
N ALA A 279 -30.33 9.42 27.05
CA ALA A 279 -30.88 10.24 28.13
C ALA A 279 -32.41 10.08 28.30
N GLY A 280 -33.12 9.70 27.23
CA GLY A 280 -34.58 9.56 27.20
C GLY A 280 -35.14 8.26 27.78
N SER A 281 -34.30 7.35 28.31
CA SER A 281 -34.65 5.93 28.57
C SER A 281 -35.13 5.21 27.30
N VAL A 282 -34.24 4.49 26.63
CA VAL A 282 -34.59 3.63 25.49
C VAL A 282 -35.57 2.54 25.94
N HIS A 283 -36.74 2.48 25.32
CA HIS A 283 -37.76 1.47 25.61
C HIS A 283 -37.48 0.17 24.85
N SER A 284 -38.01 -0.96 25.33
CA SER A 284 -37.80 -2.28 24.70
C SER A 284 -38.27 -2.35 23.25
N GLN A 285 -39.29 -1.57 22.88
CA GLN A 285 -39.77 -1.44 21.51
C GLN A 285 -38.79 -0.70 20.57
N GLU A 286 -37.78 -0.02 21.12
CA GLU A 286 -36.79 0.79 20.39
C GLU A 286 -35.41 0.11 20.32
N TYR A 287 -35.27 -1.12 20.84
CA TYR A 287 -33.99 -1.83 20.88
C TYR A 287 -33.40 -2.10 19.50
N ASP A 288 -34.22 -2.44 18.51
CA ASP A 288 -33.72 -2.70 17.16
C ASP A 288 -33.13 -1.44 16.52
N ASP A 289 -33.79 -0.29 16.72
CA ASP A 289 -33.31 1.02 16.27
C ASP A 289 -32.03 1.44 17.01
N TRP A 290 -31.99 1.21 18.33
CA TRP A 290 -30.78 1.43 19.13
C TRP A 290 -29.61 0.58 18.63
N ASN A 291 -29.83 -0.72 18.42
CA ASN A 291 -28.82 -1.66 17.95
C ASN A 291 -28.30 -1.29 16.56
N ALA A 292 -29.21 -0.88 15.66
CA ALA A 292 -28.83 -0.40 14.34
C ALA A 292 -27.92 0.83 14.43
N ARG A 293 -28.22 1.77 15.34
CA ARG A 293 -27.39 2.98 15.57
C ARG A 293 -26.03 2.64 16.17
N VAL A 294 -25.97 1.74 17.15
CA VAL A 294 -24.70 1.26 17.74
C VAL A 294 -23.81 0.64 16.66
N ARG A 295 -24.35 -0.27 15.84
CA ARG A 295 -23.60 -0.87 14.73
C ARG A 295 -23.14 0.16 13.70
N ALA A 296 -23.99 1.12 13.36
CA ALA A 296 -23.63 2.20 12.45
C ALA A 296 -22.48 3.06 13.01
N MET A 297 -22.51 3.38 14.30
CA MET A 297 -21.43 4.09 14.98
C MET A 297 -20.13 3.30 14.95
N TRP A 298 -20.16 2.01 15.31
CA TRP A 298 -18.98 1.15 15.29
C TRP A 298 -18.38 1.04 13.89
N ALA A 299 -19.21 0.82 12.87
CA ALA A 299 -18.77 0.78 11.48
C ALA A 299 -18.14 2.12 11.04
N LYS A 300 -18.74 3.25 11.43
CA LYS A 300 -18.19 4.59 11.15
C LYS A 300 -16.82 4.79 11.80
N VAL A 301 -16.65 4.38 13.06
CA VAL A 301 -15.36 4.46 13.77
C VAL A 301 -14.30 3.57 13.12
N GLN A 302 -14.65 2.33 12.74
CA GLN A 302 -13.71 1.46 12.03
C GLN A 302 -13.29 2.05 10.68
N ALA A 303 -14.22 2.66 9.95
CA ALA A 303 -13.92 3.32 8.68
C ALA A 303 -13.00 4.53 8.89
N LEU A 304 -13.24 5.35 9.92
CA LEU A 304 -12.35 6.45 10.31
C LEU A 304 -10.94 5.97 10.67
N LYS A 305 -10.84 4.92 11.47
CA LYS A 305 -9.56 4.30 11.84
C LYS A 305 -8.81 3.77 10.61
N ARG A 306 -9.52 3.15 9.66
CA ARG A 306 -8.96 2.73 8.36
C ARG A 306 -8.36 3.93 7.61
N LEU A 307 -9.12 5.02 7.48
CA LEU A 307 -8.62 6.23 6.80
C LEU A 307 -7.38 6.82 7.49
N CYS A 308 -7.35 6.81 8.83
CA CYS A 308 -6.17 7.26 9.58
C CYS A 308 -4.95 6.36 9.33
N ARG A 309 -5.12 5.03 9.30
CA ARG A 309 -4.05 4.08 8.94
C ARG A 309 -3.53 4.32 7.52
N MET A 310 -4.43 4.61 6.58
CA MET A 310 -4.08 4.95 5.21
C MET A 310 -3.27 6.25 5.14
N ALA A 311 -3.67 7.29 5.89
CA ALA A 311 -2.94 8.54 5.98
C ALA A 311 -1.53 8.35 6.58
N ASP A 312 -1.40 7.60 7.69
CA ASP A 312 -0.12 7.26 8.31
C ASP A 312 0.80 6.51 7.32
N TYR A 313 0.25 5.49 6.65
CA TYR A 313 0.97 4.71 5.66
C TYR A 313 1.52 5.59 4.53
N LEU A 314 0.69 6.46 3.94
CA LEU A 314 1.12 7.34 2.85
C LEU A 314 2.20 8.33 3.28
N ALA A 315 2.10 8.88 4.49
CA ALA A 315 3.11 9.77 5.06
C ALA A 315 4.45 9.03 5.24
N ARG A 316 4.42 7.82 5.78
CA ARG A 316 5.63 7.00 6.00
C ARG A 316 6.26 6.51 4.69
N MET A 317 5.45 6.32 3.65
CA MET A 317 5.92 6.05 2.28
C MET A 317 6.43 7.30 1.54
N LYS A 318 6.44 8.48 2.18
CA LYS A 318 6.81 9.77 1.58
C LYS A 318 5.94 10.15 0.36
N LEU A 319 4.71 9.63 0.32
CA LEU A 319 3.71 9.93 -0.69
C LEU A 319 2.73 11.03 -0.25
N GLY A 320 2.68 11.34 1.05
CA GLY A 320 1.87 12.41 1.65
C GLY A 320 2.67 13.38 2.50
N GLY A 321 1.96 14.28 3.18
CA GLY A 321 2.51 15.23 4.15
C GLY A 321 3.04 14.58 5.44
N SER A 322 3.34 15.39 6.45
CA SER A 322 3.95 14.91 7.71
C SER A 322 3.06 13.89 8.45
N THR A 323 3.70 12.95 9.15
CA THR A 323 3.05 11.86 9.92
C THR A 323 2.24 12.35 11.13
N GLY A 324 2.30 13.65 11.47
CA GLY A 324 1.98 14.17 12.81
C GLY A 324 0.53 14.02 13.26
N ASP A 325 -0.45 14.04 12.34
CA ASP A 325 -1.87 14.11 12.72
C ASP A 325 -2.63 12.79 12.67
N ALA A 326 -2.17 11.80 11.89
CA ALA A 326 -2.92 10.56 11.67
C ALA A 326 -3.11 9.76 12.98
N GLY A 327 -2.06 9.66 13.81
CA GLY A 327 -2.14 8.96 15.09
C GLY A 327 -3.09 9.62 16.09
N ARG A 328 -3.06 10.96 16.18
CA ARG A 328 -3.97 11.74 17.01
C ARG A 328 -5.43 11.58 16.54
N LEU A 329 -5.68 11.71 15.24
CA LEU A 329 -7.02 11.55 14.65
C LEU A 329 -7.57 10.15 14.86
N PHE A 330 -6.74 9.11 14.78
CA PHE A 330 -7.16 7.74 15.08
C PHE A 330 -7.55 7.57 16.56
N ALA A 331 -6.74 8.11 17.48
CA ALA A 331 -7.06 8.07 18.91
C ALA A 331 -8.37 8.83 19.20
N ASP A 332 -8.59 9.95 18.54
CA ASP A 332 -9.84 10.70 18.64
C ASP A 332 -11.04 9.94 18.03
N ALA A 333 -10.84 9.20 16.95
CA ALA A 333 -11.88 8.31 16.39
C ALA A 333 -12.21 7.18 17.38
N HIS A 334 -11.21 6.62 18.06
CA HIS A 334 -11.40 5.60 19.08
C HIS A 334 -12.26 6.11 20.25
N LYS A 335 -12.08 7.38 20.67
CA LYS A 335 -12.88 7.99 21.74
C LYS A 335 -14.37 8.11 21.41
N LEU A 336 -14.77 8.09 20.14
CA LEU A 336 -16.19 8.16 19.75
C LEU A 336 -16.99 6.91 20.13
N LEU A 337 -16.32 5.79 20.41
CA LEU A 337 -16.96 4.58 20.91
C LEU A 337 -17.50 4.74 22.32
N PHE A 338 -17.00 5.72 23.06
CA PHE A 338 -17.32 5.92 24.46
C PHE A 338 -18.49 6.87 24.64
N VAL A 339 -19.19 6.69 25.75
CA VAL A 339 -20.20 7.65 26.22
C VAL A 339 -19.49 8.96 26.59
N PRO A 340 -20.01 10.13 26.17
CA PRO A 340 -19.44 11.42 26.53
C PRO A 340 -19.16 11.54 28.04
N GLY A 341 -17.95 11.99 28.39
CA GLY A 341 -17.51 12.11 29.79
C GLY A 341 -17.06 10.80 30.47
N SER A 342 -17.10 9.66 29.77
CA SER A 342 -16.57 8.39 30.26
C SER A 342 -15.41 7.88 29.40
N ASN A 343 -14.40 7.29 30.06
CA ASN A 343 -13.34 6.50 29.41
C ASN A 343 -13.51 4.99 29.63
N ARG A 344 -14.64 4.57 30.23
CA ARG A 344 -14.90 3.17 30.62
C ARG A 344 -16.18 2.61 30.01
N LEU A 345 -17.13 3.48 29.65
CA LEU A 345 -18.43 3.07 29.12
C LEU A 345 -18.44 3.25 27.61
N VAL A 346 -18.70 2.17 26.88
CA VAL A 346 -18.88 2.16 25.43
C VAL A 346 -20.35 2.00 25.05
N TRP A 347 -20.74 2.47 23.88
CA TRP A 347 -22.05 2.19 23.32
C TRP A 347 -22.19 0.68 23.08
N GLN A 348 -23.27 0.06 23.55
CA GLN A 348 -23.52 -1.39 23.43
C GLN A 348 -24.91 -1.65 22.88
N GLU A 349 -25.05 -2.73 22.11
CA GLU A 349 -26.37 -3.23 21.70
C GLU A 349 -27.19 -3.67 22.92
N MET A 350 -28.50 -3.41 22.89
CA MET A 350 -29.49 -3.87 23.86
C MET A 350 -30.16 -5.16 23.38
N GLY A 351 -30.50 -6.06 24.31
CA GLY A 351 -31.46 -7.13 24.03
C GLY A 351 -30.94 -8.43 23.39
N ARG A 352 -29.63 -8.74 23.44
CA ARG A 352 -29.15 -10.11 23.12
C ARG A 352 -28.10 -10.64 24.09
N GLN A 353 -28.57 -11.12 25.24
CA GLN A 353 -27.94 -12.26 25.88
C GLN A 353 -28.63 -13.51 25.31
N LYS A 354 -27.95 -14.32 24.48
CA LYS A 354 -28.33 -15.73 24.39
C LYS A 354 -27.99 -16.33 25.75
N LEU A 355 -28.91 -16.22 26.69
CA LEU A 355 -28.90 -17.07 27.86
C LEU A 355 -28.94 -18.50 27.32
N PHE A 356 -27.86 -19.25 27.53
CA PHE A 356 -27.95 -20.70 27.51
C PHE A 356 -29.19 -21.06 28.36
N ASN A 357 -30.20 -21.64 27.71
CA ASN A 357 -31.45 -22.15 28.29
C ASN A 357 -32.67 -21.21 28.36
N GLY A 358 -32.88 -20.34 27.35
CA GLY A 358 -34.22 -20.15 26.77
C GLY A 358 -35.36 -19.59 27.63
N ILE A 359 -35.12 -18.90 28.75
CA ILE A 359 -36.19 -18.29 29.55
C ILE A 359 -35.81 -16.87 29.99
N ALA A 360 -36.72 -15.94 29.70
CA ALA A 360 -36.80 -14.50 30.08
C ALA A 360 -35.92 -13.49 29.34
N HIS A 361 -36.60 -12.60 28.59
CA HIS A 361 -36.08 -11.28 28.22
C HIS A 361 -36.10 -10.38 29.45
N ILE A 362 -35.02 -10.37 30.21
CA ILE A 362 -34.82 -9.36 31.26
C ILE A 362 -34.29 -8.11 30.56
N ASP A 363 -34.95 -6.97 30.79
CA ASP A 363 -34.45 -5.62 30.45
C ASP A 363 -33.25 -5.35 31.34
N ILE A 364 -32.08 -5.85 30.92
CA ILE A 364 -30.85 -5.60 31.64
C ILE A 364 -30.24 -4.31 31.07
N ARG A 365 -30.60 -3.17 31.66
CA ARG A 365 -29.79 -1.94 31.62
C ARG A 365 -28.47 -2.16 32.38
N GLN A 366 -27.69 -3.17 31.98
CA GLN A 366 -26.46 -3.53 32.66
C GLN A 366 -25.39 -2.50 32.31
N ARG A 367 -25.09 -1.64 33.29
CA ARG A 367 -23.71 -1.17 33.49
C ARG A 367 -22.84 -2.41 33.62
N ILE A 368 -22.24 -2.87 32.53
CA ILE A 368 -21.14 -3.81 32.60
C ILE A 368 -19.89 -2.97 32.89
N PRO A 369 -19.25 -3.11 34.06
CA PRO A 369 -17.95 -2.52 34.30
C PRO A 369 -16.95 -3.08 33.28
N TRP A 370 -16.05 -2.22 32.80
CA TRP A 370 -14.92 -2.48 31.89
C TRP A 370 -14.14 -3.80 32.07
N GLN A 371 -14.31 -4.51 33.18
CA GLN A 371 -13.59 -5.72 33.56
C GLN A 371 -13.96 -6.97 32.74
N GLU A 372 -15.13 -7.03 32.09
CA GLU A 372 -15.50 -8.16 31.21
C GLU A 372 -15.10 -7.96 29.73
N THR A 373 -14.64 -6.76 29.36
CA THR A 373 -14.09 -6.41 28.04
C THR A 373 -12.59 -6.15 28.12
N TYR A 374 -11.82 -7.08 28.69
CA TYR A 374 -10.39 -6.93 28.91
C TYR A 374 -9.62 -6.68 27.59
N ILE A 375 -9.36 -5.40 27.29
CA ILE A 375 -8.34 -4.96 26.34
C ILE A 375 -7.08 -4.73 27.17
N SER A 376 -6.15 -5.69 27.13
CA SER A 376 -4.85 -5.55 27.79
C SER A 376 -4.08 -4.35 27.21
N PRO A 377 -3.58 -3.42 28.04
CA PRO A 377 -2.57 -2.47 27.60
C PRO A 377 -1.21 -3.19 27.52
N MET A 378 -0.71 -3.45 26.32
CA MET A 378 0.70 -3.86 26.18
C MET A 378 1.59 -2.61 26.16
N GLY A 379 2.36 -2.45 27.24
CA GLY A 379 3.34 -1.37 27.37
C GLY A 379 4.22 -1.39 28.62
N VAL A 380 4.09 -2.37 29.52
CA VAL A 380 5.03 -2.54 30.64
C VAL A 380 5.85 -3.81 30.41
N ARG A 381 7.14 -3.61 30.12
CA ARG A 381 8.14 -4.67 29.99
C ARG A 381 8.19 -5.49 31.27
N SER A 382 8.05 -6.80 31.16
CA SER A 382 8.49 -7.74 32.18
C SER A 382 10.02 -7.66 32.28
N ALA A 383 10.54 -6.98 33.31
CA ALA A 383 11.89 -7.25 33.75
C ALA A 383 11.88 -8.62 34.45
N GLY A 384 12.71 -9.53 33.95
CA GLY A 384 13.01 -10.81 34.59
C GLY A 384 13.84 -10.63 35.88
N PRO A 385 14.21 -11.75 36.52
CA PRO A 385 14.09 -11.93 37.97
C PRO A 385 15.41 -11.73 38.72
N THR A 386 15.38 -11.16 39.93
CA THR A 386 16.17 -11.66 41.09
C THR A 386 15.78 -10.99 42.42
N GLN A 387 15.71 -11.85 43.45
CA GLN A 387 15.93 -11.63 44.89
C GLN A 387 14.83 -10.98 45.75
N THR A 388 14.18 -11.86 46.53
CA THR A 388 13.58 -11.64 47.86
C THR A 388 14.53 -10.93 48.83
N PRO A 389 14.05 -10.16 49.84
CA PRO A 389 13.65 -10.79 51.10
C PRO A 389 12.38 -10.24 51.77
N ASP A 390 11.73 -11.14 52.51
CA ASP A 390 11.00 -10.95 53.75
C ASP A 390 9.89 -9.90 53.82
N HIS A 391 8.63 -10.37 53.72
CA HIS A 391 7.70 -10.34 54.86
C HIS A 391 6.55 -11.32 54.62
N ALA A 392 6.21 -12.03 55.69
CA ALA A 392 5.38 -13.23 55.72
C ALA A 392 3.96 -13.03 55.17
N PHE A 393 3.51 -14.00 54.37
CA PHE A 393 2.09 -14.30 54.21
C PHE A 393 1.53 -14.83 55.53
N GLN A 394 0.55 -14.14 56.11
CA GLN A 394 -0.38 -14.77 57.04
C GLN A 394 -1.49 -15.45 56.22
N PRO A 395 -1.76 -16.76 56.40
CA PRO A 395 -2.94 -17.39 55.84
C PRO A 395 -4.19 -16.88 56.58
N VAL A 396 -5.22 -16.50 55.82
CA VAL A 396 -6.55 -16.23 56.36
C VAL A 396 -7.28 -17.56 56.47
N ASP A 397 -7.24 -18.17 57.66
CA ASP A 397 -8.04 -19.34 58.01
C ASP A 397 -9.52 -18.93 58.15
N GLY A 398 -10.34 -19.31 57.17
CA GLY A 398 -11.79 -19.15 57.21
C GLY A 398 -12.48 -20.47 57.57
N GLN A 399 -13.17 -20.52 58.71
CA GLN A 399 -14.12 -21.60 59.02
C GLN A 399 -15.55 -21.13 58.72
N MET A 400 -16.35 -21.94 58.02
CA MET A 400 -17.79 -21.72 57.86
C MET A 400 -18.57 -22.63 58.83
N LYS A 401 -19.58 -22.05 59.47
CA LYS A 401 -20.46 -22.73 60.42
C LYS A 401 -21.65 -23.34 59.66
N GLY A 402 -21.80 -24.66 59.69
CA GLY A 402 -23.01 -25.32 59.21
C GLY A 402 -24.23 -24.97 60.05
N MET A 403 -25.43 -25.07 59.48
CA MET A 403 -26.71 -24.78 60.17
C MET A 403 -27.01 -25.74 61.34
N ASP A 404 -26.19 -26.78 61.55
CA ASP A 404 -26.22 -27.71 62.67
C ASP A 404 -25.13 -27.44 63.74
N GLY A 405 -24.38 -26.34 63.59
CA GLY A 405 -23.44 -25.86 64.61
C GLY A 405 -22.08 -26.56 64.65
N LYS A 406 -21.76 -27.45 63.71
CA LYS A 406 -20.40 -28.03 63.56
C LYS A 406 -19.60 -27.31 62.47
N MET A 407 -18.29 -27.20 62.69
CA MET A 407 -17.34 -26.52 61.80
C MET A 407 -16.58 -27.58 60.97
N THR A 408 -16.51 -27.42 59.65
CA THR A 408 -15.74 -28.31 58.76
C THR A 408 -14.80 -27.52 57.84
N PRO A 409 -13.54 -27.95 57.66
CA PRO A 409 -12.57 -27.27 56.81
C PRO A 409 -12.83 -27.47 55.30
N MET A 410 -12.67 -26.40 54.52
CA MET A 410 -12.79 -26.39 53.05
C MET A 410 -11.55 -26.99 52.38
N THR A 411 -11.42 -28.32 52.31
CA THR A 411 -10.36 -28.94 51.48
C THR A 411 -10.77 -30.20 50.70
N GLU A 412 -12.01 -30.66 50.78
CA GLU A 412 -12.44 -31.84 50.00
C GLU A 412 -13.69 -31.56 49.15
N ARG A 413 -13.52 -31.44 47.83
CA ARG A 413 -14.35 -32.03 46.75
C ARG A 413 -14.24 -31.24 45.44
N LEU A 414 -13.32 -31.66 44.57
CA LEU A 414 -13.51 -31.57 43.13
C LEU A 414 -13.18 -32.94 42.55
N LYS A 415 -14.22 -33.74 42.25
CA LYS A 415 -14.13 -34.88 41.33
C LYS A 415 -14.76 -34.46 39.99
N PRO A 416 -14.15 -34.80 38.84
CA PRO A 416 -14.67 -34.44 37.53
C PRO A 416 -15.90 -35.29 37.17
N MET A 417 -17.01 -34.65 36.79
CA MET A 417 -18.18 -35.35 36.25
C MET A 417 -17.93 -35.76 34.79
N THR A 418 -17.93 -37.07 34.57
CA THR A 418 -17.89 -37.73 33.27
C THR A 418 -19.30 -37.83 32.68
N GLN A 419 -19.34 -37.90 31.34
CA GLN A 419 -20.50 -37.96 30.44
C GLN A 419 -21.60 -38.97 30.86
N MET A 420 -22.88 -38.58 30.71
CA MET A 420 -24.00 -39.52 30.59
C MET A 420 -24.69 -39.34 29.24
N GLN A 421 -24.71 -40.43 28.46
CA GLN A 421 -25.59 -40.61 27.30
C GLN A 421 -26.99 -41.09 27.76
N PRO A 422 -28.05 -40.84 26.97
CA PRO A 422 -29.41 -41.22 27.32
C PRO A 422 -29.70 -42.68 26.93
N LYS A 423 -30.44 -43.40 27.77
CA LYS A 423 -31.16 -44.63 27.38
C LYS A 423 -32.66 -44.43 27.54
N TYR A 424 -33.35 -44.67 26.43
CA TYR A 424 -34.78 -44.90 26.30
C TYR A 424 -35.25 -46.07 27.18
N ARG A 425 -36.41 -45.90 27.80
CA ARG A 425 -37.56 -46.79 27.67
C ARG A 425 -38.84 -46.03 27.97
#